data_AF-A0A1G8NJV5-F1
#
_entry.id   AF-A0A1G8NJV5-F1
#
_cell.length_a   1.000
_cell.length_b   1.000
_cell.length_c   1.000
_cell.angle_alpha   90.00
_cell.angle_beta   90.00
_cell.angle_gamma   90.00
#
_symmetry.space_group_name_H-M   'P 1'
#
loop_
_entity.id
_entity.type
_entity.pdbx_description
1 polymer ?
#
loop_
_entity_poly.entity_id
_entity_poly.type
_entity_poly.pdbx_seq_one_letter_code
_entity_poly.pdbx_strand_id
1 'polypeptide(L)'
;MNTPNGYKEINALFGNPANPDGSENKAWVHAHIQLVKPPAGWKLYYQGDSGSLTPYPGLQMHVLLAPVFTTVMNEIWAYAAEQLKNPGEDDIRAWLHQYRLDITAGCFNFRPSSGDHTKLSLHSYGIAIDWDPLHNPHKKPLTKTLPDWWYAIWQKHGFSDGRHFKTPDPMHVQFATGA
;
A
#
# COMPACT_ATOMS: atom_id res chain seq x y z
N MET A 1 3.41 -16.62 2.99
CA MET A 1 2.44 -16.24 4.05
C MET A 1 1.07 -16.27 3.40
N ASN A 2 0.05 -16.85 4.05
CA ASN A 2 -1.30 -16.85 3.50
C ASN A 2 -1.97 -15.51 3.81
N THR A 3 -2.75 -14.98 2.86
CA THR A 3 -3.56 -13.78 3.05
C THR A 3 -4.67 -14.07 4.07
N PRO A 4 -4.75 -13.35 5.21
CA PRO A 4 -5.78 -13.60 6.22
C PRO A 4 -7.16 -13.14 5.74
N ASN A 5 -8.21 -13.86 6.17
CA ASN A 5 -9.60 -13.56 5.87
C ASN A 5 -10.36 -13.09 7.12
N GLY A 6 -10.65 -11.78 7.19
CA GLY A 6 -11.36 -11.12 8.27
C GLY A 6 -10.51 -10.83 9.52
N TYR A 7 -11.05 -9.98 10.41
CA TYR A 7 -10.30 -9.43 11.55
C TYR A 7 -9.76 -10.49 12.53
N LYS A 8 -10.43 -11.63 12.66
CA LYS A 8 -9.95 -12.72 13.53
C LYS A 8 -8.59 -13.24 13.06
N GLU A 9 -8.45 -13.48 11.76
CA GLU A 9 -7.19 -13.98 11.18
C GLU A 9 -6.15 -12.87 11.05
N ILE A 10 -6.57 -11.64 10.73
CA ILE A 10 -5.69 -10.46 10.73
C ILE A 10 -5.06 -10.28 12.11
N ASN A 11 -5.85 -10.30 13.19
CA ASN A 11 -5.35 -10.16 14.56
C ASN A 11 -4.46 -11.33 14.97
N ALA A 12 -4.75 -12.55 14.51
CA ALA A 12 -3.92 -13.71 14.80
C ALA A 12 -2.54 -13.62 14.13
N LEU A 13 -2.48 -13.05 12.92
CA LEU A 13 -1.24 -12.95 12.14
C LEU A 13 -0.41 -11.70 12.46
N PHE A 14 -1.06 -10.54 12.58
CA PHE A 14 -0.41 -9.24 12.73
C PHE A 14 -0.49 -8.69 14.16
N GLY A 15 -1.33 -9.27 15.02
CA GLY A 15 -1.63 -8.70 16.33
C GLY A 15 -2.65 -7.54 16.25
N ASN A 16 -2.90 -6.90 17.40
CA ASN A 16 -3.89 -5.83 17.50
C ASN A 16 -3.21 -4.47 17.77
N PRO A 17 -3.33 -3.51 16.84
CA PRO A 17 -2.75 -2.17 16.99
C PRO A 17 -3.51 -1.28 17.97
N ALA A 18 -4.63 -1.72 18.55
CA ALA A 18 -5.41 -0.96 19.54
C ALA A 18 -5.34 -1.58 20.94
N ASN A 19 -5.44 -0.69 21.94
CA ASN A 19 -5.68 -1.04 23.34
C ASN A 19 -7.16 -1.40 23.57
N PRO A 20 -7.52 -1.98 24.73
CA PRO A 20 -8.91 -2.27 25.06
C PRO A 20 -9.86 -1.06 25.06
N ASP A 21 -9.32 0.15 25.25
CA ASP A 21 -10.07 1.41 25.20
C ASP A 21 -10.20 2.00 23.78
N GLY A 22 -9.66 1.31 22.76
CA GLY A 22 -9.68 1.73 21.36
C GLY A 22 -8.58 2.73 20.97
N SER A 23 -7.73 3.16 21.90
CA SER A 23 -6.56 4.00 21.61
C SER A 23 -5.43 3.21 20.94
N GLU A 24 -4.48 3.91 20.31
CA GLU A 24 -3.31 3.27 19.69
C GLU A 24 -2.45 2.52 20.72
N ASN A 25 -2.18 1.25 20.45
CA ASN A 25 -1.21 0.45 21.18
C ASN A 25 0.20 0.80 20.69
N LYS A 26 0.81 1.83 21.29
CA LYS A 26 2.15 2.31 20.94
C LYS A 26 3.24 1.25 21.07
N ALA A 27 3.10 0.32 22.02
CA ALA A 27 4.05 -0.78 22.19
C ALA A 27 3.99 -1.74 20.99
N TRP A 28 2.78 -2.07 20.53
CA TRP A 28 2.58 -2.83 19.30
C TRP A 28 3.15 -2.09 18.09
N VAL A 29 2.86 -0.79 17.93
CA VAL A 29 3.36 0.00 16.80
C VAL A 29 4.89 0.00 16.77
N HIS A 30 5.54 0.21 17.92
CA HIS A 30 6.99 0.16 18.02
C HIS A 30 7.59 -1.20 17.67
N ALA A 31 6.93 -2.30 18.04
CA ALA A 31 7.42 -3.65 17.79
C ALA A 31 7.16 -4.13 16.35
N HIS A 32 6.11 -3.62 15.69
CA HIS A 32 5.58 -4.20 14.47
C HIS A 32 5.58 -3.29 13.25
N ILE A 33 5.70 -1.98 13.41
CA ILE A 33 5.73 -1.04 12.28
C ILE A 33 7.16 -0.54 12.06
N GLN A 34 7.63 -0.66 10.82
CA GLN A 34 8.94 -0.16 10.42
C GLN A 34 8.87 0.65 9.14
N LEU A 35 9.83 1.57 8.95
CA LEU A 35 10.00 2.27 7.68
C LEU A 35 10.68 1.34 6.67
N VAL A 36 9.98 0.99 5.60
CA VAL A 36 10.50 0.16 4.51
C VAL A 36 10.79 1.04 3.30
N LYS A 37 12.07 1.14 2.95
CA LYS A 37 12.52 1.89 1.76
C LYS A 37 12.20 1.10 0.49
N PRO A 38 11.81 1.76 -0.60
CA PRO A 38 11.69 1.07 -1.88
C PRO A 38 13.09 0.66 -2.38
N PRO A 39 13.23 -0.48 -3.09
CA PRO A 39 14.51 -0.98 -3.57
C PRO A 39 15.01 -0.25 -4.84
N ALA A 40 16.20 -0.61 -5.30
CA ALA A 40 16.75 -0.26 -6.62
C ALA A 40 16.78 1.25 -6.96
N GLY A 41 16.92 2.13 -5.95
CA GLY A 41 16.98 3.57 -6.17
C GLY A 41 15.66 4.20 -6.61
N TRP A 42 14.53 3.49 -6.45
CA TRP A 42 13.20 4.05 -6.62
C TRP A 42 12.98 5.20 -5.61
N LYS A 43 12.39 6.30 -6.08
CA LYS A 43 12.00 7.45 -5.26
C LYS A 43 10.49 7.46 -5.12
N LEU A 44 9.97 7.47 -3.89
CA LEU A 44 8.53 7.62 -3.65
C LEU A 44 8.20 9.06 -3.34
N TYR A 45 6.95 9.43 -3.62
CA TYR A 45 6.37 10.72 -3.29
C TYR A 45 5.08 10.51 -2.50
N TYR A 46 4.96 11.21 -1.37
CA TYR A 46 3.71 11.28 -0.63
C TYR A 46 2.82 12.35 -1.26
N GLN A 47 1.53 12.02 -1.41
CA GLN A 47 0.50 12.94 -1.85
C GLN A 47 -0.66 12.95 -0.85
N GLY A 48 -0.81 14.06 -0.14
CA GLY A 48 -1.99 14.34 0.68
C GLY A 48 -3.05 15.14 -0.07
N ASP A 49 -4.05 15.63 0.66
CA ASP A 49 -5.23 16.31 0.10
C ASP A 49 -4.92 17.58 -0.70
N SER A 50 -3.79 18.26 -0.42
CA SER A 50 -3.37 19.44 -1.19
C SER A 50 -2.88 19.10 -2.60
N GLY A 51 -2.66 17.81 -2.90
CA GLY A 51 -2.10 17.32 -4.15
C GLY A 51 -0.59 17.53 -4.31
N SER A 52 0.06 18.24 -3.39
CA SER A 52 1.51 18.47 -3.41
C SER A 52 2.27 17.16 -3.25
N LEU A 53 3.31 16.97 -4.06
CA LEU A 53 4.20 15.81 -3.98
C LEU A 53 5.39 16.13 -3.09
N THR A 54 5.58 15.37 -2.02
CA THR A 54 6.74 15.48 -1.14
C THR A 54 7.58 14.21 -1.21
N PRO A 55 8.92 14.30 -1.33
CA PRO A 55 9.77 13.11 -1.29
C PRO A 55 9.48 12.27 -0.04
N TYR A 56 9.24 10.97 -0.24
CA TYR A 56 8.85 10.06 0.81
C TYR A 56 9.90 8.96 0.95
N PRO A 57 10.56 8.83 2.12
CA PRO A 57 11.73 7.95 2.26
C PRO A 57 11.37 6.46 2.25
N GLY A 58 10.09 6.11 2.39
CA GLY A 58 9.59 4.75 2.44
C GLY A 58 8.20 4.68 3.05
N LEU A 59 7.62 3.48 3.09
CA LEU A 59 6.32 3.23 3.70
C LEU A 59 6.51 2.74 5.14
N GLN A 60 5.73 3.28 6.08
CA GLN A 60 5.60 2.67 7.41
C GLN A 60 4.68 1.46 7.30
N MET A 61 5.21 0.26 7.51
CA MET A 61 4.56 -1.01 7.19
C MET A 61 4.80 -2.05 8.28
N HIS A 62 3.89 -3.02 8.39
CA HIS A 62 4.08 -4.17 9.26
C HIS A 62 5.35 -4.95 8.90
N VAL A 63 6.19 -5.26 9.89
CA VAL A 63 7.50 -5.92 9.70
C VAL A 63 7.43 -7.21 8.86
N LEU A 64 6.36 -7.98 9.03
CA LEU A 64 6.10 -9.22 8.28
C LEU A 64 5.88 -9.02 6.77
N LEU A 65 5.43 -7.85 6.34
CA LEU A 65 5.18 -7.55 4.92
C LEU A 65 6.37 -6.85 4.24
N ALA A 66 7.37 -6.39 5.00
CA ALA A 66 8.51 -5.69 4.40
C ALA A 66 9.24 -6.51 3.31
N PRO A 67 9.52 -7.82 3.48
CA PRO A 67 10.13 -8.61 2.40
C PRO A 67 9.22 -8.77 1.17
N VAL A 68 7.91 -8.89 1.40
CA VAL A 68 6.92 -9.01 0.32
C VAL A 68 6.84 -7.71 -0.48
N PHE A 69 6.80 -6.57 0.21
CA PHE A 69 6.84 -5.25 -0.41
C PHE A 69 8.11 -5.06 -1.24
N THR A 70 9.29 -5.36 -0.69
CA THR A 70 10.54 -5.29 -1.46
C THR A 70 10.49 -6.16 -2.72
N THR A 71 9.89 -7.35 -2.64
CA THR A 71 9.75 -8.24 -3.80
C THR A 71 8.82 -7.67 -4.86
N VAL A 72 7.64 -7.18 -4.47
CA VAL A 72 6.67 -6.52 -5.36
C VAL A 72 7.32 -5.33 -6.07
N MET A 73 8.01 -4.47 -5.32
CA MET A 73 8.66 -3.29 -5.90
C MET A 73 9.79 -3.68 -6.84
N ASN A 74 10.59 -4.71 -6.53
CA ASN A 74 11.59 -5.21 -7.48
C ASN A 74 10.94 -5.74 -8.78
N GLU A 75 9.79 -6.42 -8.70
CA GLU A 75 9.07 -6.90 -9.89
C GLU A 75 8.52 -5.75 -10.74
N ILE A 76 7.96 -4.71 -10.11
CA ILE A 76 7.49 -3.52 -10.84
C ILE A 76 8.66 -2.80 -11.51
N TRP A 77 9.79 -2.66 -10.81
CA TRP A 77 11.01 -2.06 -11.36
C TRP A 77 11.54 -2.86 -12.57
N ALA A 78 11.62 -4.18 -12.42
CA ALA A 78 12.06 -5.07 -13.50
C ALA A 78 11.12 -5.01 -14.71
N TYR A 79 9.81 -4.96 -14.47
CA TYR A 79 8.81 -4.80 -15.52
C TYR A 79 9.05 -3.49 -16.29
N ALA A 80 9.22 -2.36 -15.58
CA ALA A 80 9.51 -1.07 -16.21
C ALA A 80 10.81 -1.10 -17.03
N ALA A 81 11.88 -1.72 -16.49
CA ALA A 81 13.14 -1.90 -17.19
C ALA A 81 12.99 -2.71 -18.48
N GLU A 82 12.19 -3.77 -18.47
CA GLU A 82 11.88 -4.59 -19.64
C GLU A 82 11.11 -3.80 -20.70
N GLN A 83 10.07 -3.05 -20.31
CA GLN A 83 9.30 -2.20 -21.23
C GLN A 83 10.18 -1.16 -21.94
N LEU A 84 11.19 -0.66 -21.24
CA LEU A 84 12.15 0.31 -21.76
C LEU A 84 13.38 -0.33 -22.44
N LYS A 85 13.44 -1.67 -22.52
CA LYS A 85 14.54 -2.45 -23.13
C LYS A 85 15.90 -2.28 -22.44
N ASN A 86 15.93 -2.46 -21.11
CA ASN A 86 17.11 -2.36 -20.24
C ASN A 86 17.76 -0.97 -20.21
N PRO A 87 17.01 0.06 -19.80
CA PRO A 87 17.47 1.44 -19.78
C PRO A 87 18.36 1.74 -18.54
N GLY A 88 18.76 3.00 -18.36
CA GLY A 88 19.36 3.47 -17.12
C GLY A 88 18.34 3.64 -15.99
N GLU A 89 18.80 3.77 -14.75
CA GLU A 89 17.90 3.93 -13.59
C GLU A 89 17.03 5.20 -13.65
N ASP A 90 17.56 6.30 -14.19
CA ASP A 90 16.82 7.56 -14.32
C ASP A 90 15.66 7.46 -15.32
N ASP A 91 15.84 6.68 -16.39
CA ASP A 91 14.77 6.41 -17.36
C ASP A 91 13.63 5.61 -16.71
N ILE A 92 13.97 4.62 -15.89
CA ILE A 92 12.98 3.82 -15.13
C ILE A 92 12.21 4.72 -14.16
N ARG A 93 12.90 5.59 -13.42
CA ARG A 93 12.26 6.55 -12.51
C ARG A 93 11.31 7.47 -13.27
N ALA A 94 11.75 8.04 -14.39
CA ALA A 94 10.92 8.92 -15.21
C ALA A 94 9.66 8.20 -15.73
N TRP A 95 9.81 6.95 -16.15
CA TRP A 95 8.69 6.12 -16.60
C TRP A 95 7.73 5.81 -15.45
N LEU A 96 8.22 5.33 -14.30
CA LEU A 96 7.37 5.08 -13.12
C LEU A 96 6.61 6.34 -12.70
N HIS A 97 7.24 7.51 -12.78
CA HIS A 97 6.62 8.79 -12.49
C HIS A 97 5.54 9.18 -13.51
N GLN A 98 5.81 8.98 -14.81
CA GLN A 98 4.83 9.22 -15.88
C GLN A 98 3.56 8.37 -15.69
N TYR A 99 3.72 7.12 -15.24
CA TYR A 99 2.62 6.22 -14.89
C TYR A 99 2.11 6.39 -13.45
N ARG A 100 2.67 7.35 -12.70
CA ARG A 100 2.26 7.70 -11.33
C ARG A 100 2.39 6.56 -10.32
N LEU A 101 3.24 5.58 -10.63
CA LEU A 101 3.46 4.37 -9.81
C LEU A 101 4.39 4.62 -8.62
N ASP A 102 4.92 5.83 -8.49
CA ASP A 102 5.78 6.30 -7.41
C ASP A 102 5.08 7.24 -6.42
N ILE A 103 3.77 7.49 -6.61
CA ILE A 103 2.98 8.42 -5.78
C ILE A 103 2.08 7.61 -4.84
N THR A 104 2.10 7.92 -3.54
CA THR A 104 1.37 7.17 -2.50
C THR A 104 0.74 8.09 -1.44
N ALA A 105 -0.34 7.64 -0.81
CA ALA A 105 -0.91 8.24 0.41
C ALA A 105 -0.39 7.57 1.70
N GLY A 106 0.62 6.71 1.59
CA GLY A 106 1.23 6.00 2.71
C GLY A 106 0.61 4.62 2.99
N CYS A 107 1.05 4.02 4.09
CA CYS A 107 0.70 2.66 4.50
C CYS A 107 0.12 2.62 5.92
N PHE A 108 0.93 2.81 6.96
CA PHE A 108 0.44 2.86 8.33
C PHE A 108 -0.21 4.20 8.68
N ASN A 109 -1.43 4.16 9.21
CA ASN A 109 -2.12 5.30 9.83
C ASN A 109 -3.20 4.77 10.78
N PHE A 110 -3.02 4.94 12.10
CA PHE A 110 -3.97 4.46 13.10
C PHE A 110 -5.26 5.28 13.07
N ARG A 111 -6.34 4.67 12.55
CA ARG A 111 -7.67 5.29 12.44
C ARG A 111 -8.79 4.24 12.33
N PRO A 112 -10.03 4.60 12.72
CA PRO A 112 -11.22 3.83 12.35
C PRO A 112 -11.36 3.70 10.81
N SER A 113 -12.05 2.66 10.36
CA SER A 113 -12.42 2.50 8.95
C SER A 113 -13.51 3.51 8.58
N SER A 114 -13.39 4.16 7.43
CA SER A 114 -14.41 5.11 6.94
C SER A 114 -15.74 4.45 6.56
N GLY A 115 -15.75 3.13 6.35
CA GLY A 115 -16.98 2.37 6.06
C GLY A 115 -17.71 1.87 7.30
N ASP A 116 -16.98 1.64 8.39
CA ASP A 116 -17.49 1.14 9.66
C ASP A 116 -16.59 1.64 10.80
N HIS A 117 -17.03 2.71 11.48
CA HIS A 117 -16.25 3.37 12.53
C HIS A 117 -16.08 2.50 13.80
N THR A 118 -16.74 1.34 13.87
CA THR A 118 -16.55 0.37 14.96
C THR A 118 -15.35 -0.55 14.73
N LYS A 119 -14.76 -0.52 13.52
CA LYS A 119 -13.61 -1.32 13.13
C LYS A 119 -12.44 -0.42 12.77
N LEU A 120 -11.22 -0.92 12.98
CA LEU A 120 -10.01 -0.23 12.54
C LEU A 120 -9.81 -0.37 11.04
N SER A 121 -9.35 0.70 10.39
CA SER A 121 -8.85 0.60 9.01
C SER A 121 -7.68 -0.37 8.93
N LEU A 122 -7.51 -1.07 7.80
CA LEU A 122 -6.33 -1.92 7.59
C LEU A 122 -5.02 -1.12 7.47
N HIS A 123 -5.10 0.19 7.21
CA HIS A 123 -3.96 1.08 7.40
C HIS A 123 -3.48 1.10 8.86
N SER A 124 -4.36 0.90 9.84
CA SER A 124 -3.96 0.83 11.26
C SER A 124 -3.12 -0.40 11.59
N TYR A 125 -3.08 -1.40 10.72
CA TYR A 125 -2.24 -2.59 10.87
C TYR A 125 -0.94 -2.47 10.05
N GLY A 126 -0.79 -1.43 9.23
CA GLY A 126 0.33 -1.30 8.29
C GLY A 126 0.35 -2.39 7.21
N ILE A 127 -0.83 -2.86 6.80
CA ILE A 127 -1.01 -3.92 5.79
C ILE A 127 -1.77 -3.47 4.54
N ALA A 128 -2.07 -2.18 4.45
CA ALA A 128 -2.75 -1.55 3.33
C ALA A 128 -1.93 -0.37 2.80
N ILE A 129 -1.99 -0.09 1.51
CA ILE A 129 -1.25 0.97 0.85
C ILE A 129 -2.17 1.65 -0.17
N ASP A 130 -2.18 2.98 -0.15
CA ASP A 130 -2.89 3.79 -1.13
C ASP A 130 -1.90 4.38 -2.14
N TRP A 131 -2.22 4.27 -3.43
CA TRP A 131 -1.40 4.71 -4.56
C TRP A 131 -2.13 5.73 -5.41
N ASP A 132 -1.43 6.81 -5.77
CA ASP A 132 -1.94 7.92 -6.57
C ASP A 132 -3.35 8.40 -6.13
N PRO A 133 -3.51 8.79 -4.84
CA PRO A 133 -4.83 8.99 -4.22
C PRO A 133 -5.66 10.09 -4.88
N LEU A 134 -5.03 11.12 -5.46
CA LEU A 134 -5.75 12.21 -6.13
C LEU A 134 -6.41 11.77 -7.43
N HIS A 135 -5.82 10.81 -8.14
CA HIS A 135 -6.35 10.27 -9.39
C HIS A 135 -6.91 8.87 -9.23
N ASN A 136 -6.89 8.24 -8.05
CA ASN A 136 -7.62 7.00 -7.80
C ASN A 136 -8.49 7.12 -6.54
N PRO A 137 -9.26 8.21 -6.35
CA PRO A 137 -9.98 8.45 -5.11
C PRO A 137 -11.11 7.43 -4.90
N HIS A 138 -11.26 7.01 -3.65
CA HIS A 138 -12.42 6.26 -3.17
C HIS A 138 -13.74 7.01 -3.49
N LYS A 139 -14.72 6.30 -4.08
CA LYS A 139 -16.10 6.77 -4.37
C LYS A 139 -16.29 7.88 -5.42
N LYS A 140 -15.32 8.16 -6.29
CA LYS A 140 -15.48 9.08 -7.44
C LYS A 140 -15.36 8.31 -8.76
N PRO A 141 -15.70 8.87 -9.94
CA PRO A 141 -15.50 8.16 -11.20
C PRO A 141 -14.07 7.63 -11.25
N LEU A 142 -13.95 6.30 -11.39
CA LEU A 142 -12.69 5.57 -11.34
C LEU A 142 -11.81 6.04 -12.50
N THR A 143 -10.87 6.92 -12.22
CA THR A 143 -9.74 7.20 -13.10
C THR A 143 -8.77 6.03 -12.94
N LYS A 144 -8.72 5.12 -13.92
CA LYS A 144 -7.90 3.89 -13.86
C LYS A 144 -6.44 4.19 -14.24
N THR A 145 -5.76 5.09 -13.52
CA THR A 145 -4.37 5.45 -13.87
C THR A 145 -3.40 4.31 -13.55
N LEU A 146 -3.71 3.49 -12.54
CA LEU A 146 -2.95 2.29 -12.21
C LEU A 146 -3.28 1.13 -13.18
N PRO A 147 -2.29 0.53 -13.85
CA PRO A 147 -2.52 -0.48 -14.90
C PRO A 147 -2.77 -1.89 -14.33
N ASP A 148 -3.48 -2.74 -15.08
CA ASP A 148 -3.85 -4.10 -14.64
C ASP A 148 -2.65 -4.98 -14.25
N TRP A 149 -1.54 -4.89 -15.00
CA TRP A 149 -0.33 -5.66 -14.70
C TRP A 149 0.27 -5.29 -13.34
N TRP A 150 0.09 -4.04 -12.89
CA TRP A 150 0.59 -3.58 -11.59
C TRP A 150 -0.20 -4.25 -10.47
N TYR A 151 -1.54 -4.30 -10.57
CA TYR A 151 -2.38 -5.04 -9.62
C TYR A 151 -2.09 -6.54 -9.65
N ALA A 152 -1.84 -7.11 -10.83
CA ALA A 152 -1.52 -8.53 -10.96
C ALA A 152 -0.23 -8.91 -10.20
N ILE A 153 0.78 -8.02 -10.17
CA ILE A 153 1.98 -8.22 -9.35
C ILE A 153 1.60 -8.24 -7.86
N TRP A 154 0.82 -7.28 -7.38
CA TRP A 154 0.35 -7.28 -5.98
C TRP A 154 -0.43 -8.55 -5.62
N GLN A 155 -1.37 -8.96 -6.47
CA GLN A 155 -2.20 -10.15 -6.28
C GLN A 155 -1.40 -11.45 -6.24
N LYS A 156 -0.39 -11.58 -7.12
CA LYS A 156 0.57 -12.70 -7.09
C LYS A 156 1.22 -12.86 -5.72
N HIS A 157 1.40 -11.76 -4.99
CA HIS A 157 2.00 -11.71 -3.66
C HIS A 157 0.99 -11.66 -2.51
N GLY A 158 -0.29 -11.96 -2.78
CA GLY A 158 -1.33 -12.12 -1.76
C GLY A 158 -2.05 -10.83 -1.37
N PHE A 159 -1.82 -9.72 -2.05
CA PHE A 159 -2.60 -8.50 -1.84
C PHE A 159 -3.92 -8.54 -2.62
N SER A 160 -4.98 -8.03 -2.00
CA SER A 160 -6.26 -7.80 -2.65
C SER A 160 -6.22 -6.50 -3.45
N ASP A 161 -6.86 -6.52 -4.62
CA ASP A 161 -7.08 -5.37 -5.50
C ASP A 161 -8.36 -4.63 -5.08
N GLY A 162 -8.22 -3.39 -4.62
CA GLY A 162 -9.32 -2.57 -4.12
C GLY A 162 -10.40 -2.25 -5.16
N ARG A 163 -10.11 -2.40 -6.45
CA ARG A 163 -11.11 -2.26 -7.53
C ARG A 163 -12.22 -3.32 -7.45
N HIS A 164 -11.96 -4.43 -6.78
CA HIS A 164 -12.91 -5.55 -6.62
C HIS A 164 -13.66 -5.54 -5.29
N PHE A 165 -13.46 -4.53 -4.45
CA PHE A 165 -14.21 -4.40 -3.21
C PHE A 165 -15.67 -4.04 -3.47
N LYS A 166 -16.54 -4.32 -2.49
CA LYS A 166 -17.96 -3.96 -2.55
C LYS A 166 -18.16 -2.47 -2.86
N THR A 167 -17.31 -1.63 -2.28
CA THR A 167 -17.14 -0.24 -2.70
C THR A 167 -15.75 -0.15 -3.33
N PRO A 168 -15.64 0.01 -4.66
CA PRO A 168 -14.35 0.06 -5.32
C PRO A 168 -13.47 1.19 -4.79
N ASP A 169 -12.22 0.84 -4.52
CA ASP A 169 -11.18 1.74 -4.06
C ASP A 169 -9.89 1.52 -4.87
N PRO A 170 -9.75 2.16 -6.05
CA PRO A 170 -8.66 1.86 -6.98
C PRO A 170 -7.29 2.27 -6.46
N MET A 171 -7.16 3.22 -5.53
CA MET A 171 -5.83 3.50 -4.96
C MET A 171 -5.33 2.34 -4.09
N HIS A 172 -6.21 1.45 -3.65
CA HIS A 172 -5.98 0.60 -2.50
C HIS A 172 -5.50 -0.80 -2.85
N VAL A 173 -4.43 -1.23 -2.21
CA VAL A 173 -4.03 -2.64 -2.10
C VAL A 173 -3.88 -3.02 -0.63
N GLN A 174 -4.34 -4.21 -0.25
CA GLN A 174 -4.25 -4.68 1.15
C GLN A 174 -3.87 -6.15 1.24
N PHE A 175 -3.09 -6.54 2.24
CA PHE A 175 -2.80 -7.94 2.54
C PHE A 175 -3.87 -8.54 3.48
N ALA A 176 -5.11 -8.59 3.00
CA ALA A 176 -6.23 -9.25 3.68
C ALA A 176 -7.44 -9.41 2.74
N THR A 177 -8.34 -10.33 3.06
CA THR A 177 -9.68 -10.44 2.48
C THR A 177 -10.75 -10.35 3.58
N GLY A 178 -12.01 -10.12 3.22
CA GLY A 178 -13.15 -10.22 4.15
C GLY A 178 -13.15 -9.25 5.35
N ALA A 179 -12.46 -8.12 5.25
CA ALA A 179 -12.40 -7.07 6.27
C ALA A 179 -13.43 -5.96 6.02
#